data_AF-A0AAP0LR93-F1
#
_entry.id   AF-A0AAP0LR93-F1
#
_cell.length_a   1.000
_cell.length_b   1.000
_cell.length_c   1.000
_cell.angle_alpha   90.00
_cell.angle_beta   90.00
_cell.angle_gamma   90.00
#
_symmetry.space_group_name_H-M   'P 1'
#
loop_
_entity.id
_entity.type
_entity.pdbx_description
1 polymer ?
#
loop_
_entity_poly.entity_id
_entity_poly.type
_entity_poly.pdbx_seq_one_letter_code
_entity_poly.pdbx_strand_id
1 'polypeptide(L)'
;MEKRQRHRYVATYMILALLMSLIGRLSSLSVTVNDVECVYEYVIYEGDTVSGNFVVVDHDIFWNTDHPGIDFTVTSPAGNVVHTVKGTSGDKFEFKSPRSGMYKFCFNNPYSTPETVSFYIHVGHIPNEHNLAKDEHLDPINVKIAELREALESVVSEQKYLRARDTRHRHILESNWDDENFGSYTKIPQFFEAPGCNAVQLVKNDREGEEMLAVFDKSVAKAPEALQSPQTESACALKNGLLANHFSSVHPGSVTVNLGSSGVIAYSLNRQNPLLPRLFAVVDDIFCLFQGHIENVALLKQQYGLNKTANEVIIVIEAYRTLRDRGPYPADQVVRDIQGKFAFILYDSSSKNAFLASDADGSVPFFWGTDSEGHLVLSDDVEIVKKGCGKSFAPFPKACFFTSSGGLRSFEHPMNELKPVPRVDSSGQVCGSTFKVDAETKKETGMPRVGSAANWSTNL
;
A
#
# COMPACT_ATOMS: atom_id res chain seq x y z
N MET A 1 -46.61 17.44 -18.82
CA MET A 1 -45.32 18.16 -18.97
C MET A 1 -44.53 18.22 -17.66
N GLU A 2 -45.20 18.33 -16.51
CA GLU A 2 -44.62 18.43 -15.15
C GLU A 2 -43.67 17.29 -14.72
N LYS A 3 -44.02 16.01 -14.98
CA LYS A 3 -43.16 14.86 -14.63
C LYS A 3 -41.81 14.85 -15.35
N ARG A 4 -41.77 15.33 -16.60
CA ARG A 4 -40.55 15.36 -17.43
C ARG A 4 -39.59 16.45 -16.98
N GLN A 5 -40.12 17.54 -16.41
CA GLN A 5 -39.34 18.65 -15.86
C GLN A 5 -38.70 18.26 -14.52
N ARG A 6 -39.44 17.54 -13.66
CA ARG A 6 -38.95 17.02 -12.37
C ARG A 6 -37.80 16.01 -12.53
N HIS A 7 -37.84 15.15 -13.55
CA HIS A 7 -36.75 14.22 -13.86
C HIS A 7 -35.47 14.93 -14.33
N ARG A 8 -35.59 16.04 -15.06
CA ARG A 8 -34.42 16.82 -15.51
C ARG A 8 -33.71 17.49 -14.34
N TYR A 9 -34.46 18.04 -13.37
CA TYR A 9 -33.87 18.62 -12.16
C TYR A 9 -33.18 17.56 -11.29
N VAL A 10 -33.80 16.39 -11.09
CA VAL A 10 -33.19 15.29 -10.32
C VAL A 10 -31.92 14.78 -11.00
N ALA A 11 -31.93 14.61 -12.31
CA ALA A 11 -30.73 14.21 -13.06
C ALA A 11 -29.60 15.25 -12.95
N THR A 12 -29.91 16.56 -13.03
CA THR A 12 -28.90 17.60 -12.84
C THR A 12 -28.31 17.62 -11.43
N TYR A 13 -29.13 17.42 -10.38
CA TYR A 13 -28.63 17.35 -9.00
C TYR A 13 -27.79 16.09 -8.74
N MET A 14 -28.16 14.95 -9.34
CA MET A 14 -27.37 13.71 -9.25
C MET A 14 -26.01 13.84 -9.96
N ILE A 15 -25.96 14.51 -11.11
CA ILE A 15 -24.70 14.77 -11.84
C ILE A 15 -23.82 15.76 -11.05
N LEU A 16 -24.39 16.79 -10.44
CA LEU A 16 -23.64 17.72 -9.59
C LEU A 16 -23.10 17.03 -8.32
N ALA A 17 -23.89 16.16 -7.70
CA ALA A 17 -23.46 15.38 -6.54
C ALA A 17 -22.32 14.40 -6.92
N LEU A 18 -22.39 13.78 -8.10
CA LEU A 18 -21.34 12.92 -8.63
C LEU A 18 -20.04 13.71 -8.89
N LEU A 19 -20.14 14.91 -9.48
CA LEU A 19 -19.00 15.80 -9.71
C LEU A 19 -18.38 16.33 -8.41
N MET A 20 -19.17 16.56 -7.37
CA MET A 20 -18.68 16.94 -6.04
C MET A 20 -18.02 15.76 -5.30
N SER A 21 -18.48 14.53 -5.53
CA SER A 21 -17.88 13.32 -4.94
C SER A 21 -16.54 12.90 -5.56
N LEU A 22 -16.21 13.45 -6.74
CA LEU A 22 -14.93 13.25 -7.44
C LEU A 22 -13.79 14.13 -6.89
N ILE A 23 -14.06 15.01 -5.91
CA ILE A 23 -13.03 15.74 -5.19
C ILE A 23 -12.55 14.86 -4.03
N GLY A 24 -12.00 13.68 -4.37
CA GLY A 24 -11.28 12.83 -3.43
C GLY A 24 -9.97 13.50 -3.04
N ARG A 25 -9.68 13.55 -1.74
CA ARG A 25 -8.43 14.11 -1.21
C ARG A 25 -7.26 13.28 -1.75
N LEU A 26 -6.43 13.89 -2.61
CA LEU A 26 -5.11 13.34 -2.92
C LEU A 26 -4.25 13.49 -1.68
N SER A 27 -3.89 12.37 -1.06
CA SER A 27 -2.90 12.36 0.02
C SER A 27 -1.52 12.49 -0.58
N SER A 28 -0.78 13.51 -0.15
CA SER A 28 0.63 13.69 -0.44
C SER A 28 1.48 12.74 0.41
N LEU A 29 2.66 12.38 -0.10
CA LEU A 29 3.65 11.63 0.67
C LEU A 29 4.08 12.50 1.86
N SER A 30 3.99 11.96 3.08
CA SER A 30 4.35 12.68 4.30
C SER A 30 5.34 11.90 5.14
N VAL A 31 6.25 12.61 5.80
CA VAL A 31 7.27 12.06 6.71
C VAL A 31 7.25 12.85 8.01
N THR A 32 7.34 12.15 9.14
CA THR A 32 7.46 12.80 10.45
C THR A 32 8.93 12.96 10.80
N VAL A 33 9.35 14.21 11.01
CA VAL A 33 10.74 14.63 11.21
C VAL A 33 10.98 14.91 12.69
N ASN A 34 11.74 14.03 13.34
CA ASN A 34 12.16 14.21 14.74
C ASN A 34 13.37 15.14 14.83
N ASP A 35 14.51 14.72 14.26
CA ASP A 35 15.75 15.51 14.18
C ASP A 35 16.13 15.75 12.71
N VAL A 36 16.51 14.69 12.00
CA VAL A 36 16.82 14.74 10.57
C VAL A 36 16.25 13.52 9.88
N GLU A 37 15.40 13.73 8.88
CA GLU A 37 14.89 12.67 8.02
C GLU A 37 15.27 12.92 6.58
N CYS A 38 15.75 11.87 5.90
CA CYS A 38 16.23 12.01 4.53
C CYS A 38 15.61 10.97 3.60
N VAL A 39 15.20 11.42 2.43
CA VAL A 39 14.71 10.63 1.31
C VAL A 39 15.72 10.66 0.17
N TYR A 40 15.72 9.62 -0.66
CA TYR A 40 16.68 9.48 -1.74
C TYR A 40 15.98 9.23 -3.06
N GLU A 41 16.44 9.90 -4.11
CA GLU A 41 15.92 9.72 -5.46
C GLU A 41 17.08 9.55 -6.45
N TYR A 42 16.95 8.59 -7.37
CA TYR A 42 17.98 8.32 -8.37
C TYR A 42 17.74 9.14 -9.63
N VAL A 43 18.70 9.97 -10.02
CA VAL A 43 18.65 10.71 -11.29
C VAL A 43 19.49 9.98 -12.34
N ILE A 44 18.87 9.58 -13.45
CA ILE A 44 19.51 8.72 -14.45
C ILE A 44 20.45 9.51 -15.35
N TYR A 45 20.04 10.68 -15.84
CA TYR A 45 20.83 11.45 -16.79
C TYR A 45 21.34 12.76 -16.18
N GLU A 46 22.53 13.16 -16.62
CA GLU A 46 23.06 14.50 -16.35
C GLU A 46 22.22 15.55 -17.10
N GLY A 47 21.88 16.64 -16.41
CA GLY A 47 21.05 17.71 -16.95
C GLY A 47 19.54 17.51 -16.80
N ASP A 48 19.09 16.37 -16.25
CA ASP A 48 17.69 16.14 -15.89
C ASP A 48 17.20 17.18 -14.89
N THR A 49 15.95 17.58 -15.03
CA THR A 49 15.36 18.59 -14.16
C THR A 49 14.73 17.91 -12.97
N VAL A 50 15.20 18.24 -11.78
CA VAL A 50 14.64 17.77 -10.51
C VAL A 50 13.81 18.91 -9.93
N SER A 51 12.52 18.68 -9.76
CA SER A 51 11.59 19.66 -9.22
C SER A 51 10.74 19.04 -8.12
N GLY A 52 10.23 19.89 -7.24
CA GLY A 52 9.42 19.41 -6.14
C GLY A 52 9.00 20.52 -5.20
N ASN A 53 8.30 20.11 -4.15
CA ASN A 53 7.81 21.01 -3.14
C ASN A 53 7.61 20.27 -1.81
N PHE A 54 7.58 21.02 -0.72
CA PHE A 54 7.20 20.51 0.58
C PHE A 54 6.36 21.51 1.36
N VAL A 55 5.56 21.00 2.30
CA VAL A 55 4.72 21.76 3.22
C VAL A 55 4.71 21.04 4.56
N VAL A 56 4.95 21.77 5.64
CA VAL A 56 4.78 21.27 7.01
C VAL A 56 3.28 21.21 7.31
N VAL A 57 2.78 20.04 7.71
CA VAL A 57 1.35 19.74 7.87
C VAL A 57 0.92 19.74 9.33
N ASP A 58 1.74 19.19 10.23
CA ASP A 58 1.34 18.96 11.62
C ASP A 58 2.06 19.91 12.59
N HIS A 59 1.29 20.66 13.39
CA HIS A 59 1.77 21.33 14.60
C HIS A 59 0.61 21.76 15.52
N ASP A 60 0.59 21.21 16.74
CA ASP A 60 -0.36 21.48 17.84
C ASP A 60 -0.13 22.82 18.58
N ILE A 61 0.68 23.75 18.05
CA ILE A 61 0.98 25.01 18.76
C ILE A 61 0.96 26.20 17.80
N PHE A 62 0.18 27.20 18.21
CA PHE A 62 -0.05 28.51 17.61
C PHE A 62 1.19 29.15 16.94
N TRP A 63 1.03 29.52 15.67
CA TRP A 63 2.03 30.30 14.94
C TRP A 63 2.01 31.75 15.40
N ASN A 64 2.85 32.07 16.38
CA ASN A 64 3.41 33.42 16.46
C ASN A 64 4.46 33.59 15.35
N THR A 65 4.80 34.84 15.02
CA THR A 65 5.73 35.27 13.97
C THR A 65 7.16 34.68 14.05
N ASP A 66 7.48 33.91 15.09
CA ASP A 66 8.83 33.44 15.43
C ASP A 66 8.98 31.91 15.36
N HIS A 67 8.12 31.21 14.61
CA HIS A 67 8.27 29.76 14.42
C HIS A 67 9.51 29.45 13.56
N PRO A 68 10.44 28.61 14.03
CA PRO A 68 11.75 28.41 13.42
C PRO A 68 11.69 27.71 12.07
N GLY A 69 10.68 26.87 11.80
CA GLY A 69 10.49 26.18 10.54
C GLY A 69 11.47 25.02 10.34
N ILE A 70 11.35 24.31 9.22
CA ILE A 70 12.22 23.18 8.86
C ILE A 70 13.31 23.64 7.90
N ASP A 71 14.49 23.09 8.10
CA ASP A 71 15.62 23.22 7.20
C ASP A 71 15.54 22.10 6.14
N PHE A 72 15.53 22.47 4.86
CA PHE A 72 15.54 21.54 3.75
C PHE A 72 16.87 21.62 3.01
N THR A 73 17.52 20.49 2.79
CA THR A 73 18.82 20.43 2.09
C THR A 73 18.84 19.30 1.08
N VAL A 74 19.32 19.59 -0.13
CA VAL A 74 19.51 18.61 -1.20
C VAL A 74 21.01 18.44 -1.45
N THR A 75 21.48 17.20 -1.39
CA THR A 75 22.88 16.84 -1.61
C THR A 75 22.99 15.97 -2.84
N SER A 76 23.88 16.36 -3.75
CA SER A 76 24.23 15.58 -4.94
C SER A 76 24.95 14.28 -4.57
N PRO A 77 25.05 13.32 -5.51
CA PRO A 77 25.83 12.11 -5.28
C PRO A 77 27.32 12.40 -4.99
N ALA A 78 27.80 13.62 -5.25
CA ALA A 78 29.19 14.06 -5.03
C ALA A 78 29.47 14.46 -3.58
N GLY A 79 28.42 14.56 -2.76
CA GLY A 79 28.50 15.19 -1.45
C GLY A 79 28.35 16.71 -1.47
N ASN A 80 28.24 17.34 -2.65
CA ASN A 80 27.99 18.78 -2.76
C ASN A 80 26.51 19.10 -2.52
N VAL A 81 26.23 20.12 -1.70
CA VAL A 81 24.88 20.66 -1.52
C VAL A 81 24.46 21.42 -2.77
N VAL A 82 23.34 21.00 -3.39
CA VAL A 82 22.80 21.62 -4.62
C VAL A 82 21.65 22.58 -4.34
N HIS A 83 20.94 22.40 -3.23
CA HIS A 83 19.86 23.29 -2.82
C HIS A 83 19.76 23.31 -1.29
N THR A 84 19.49 24.47 -0.71
CA THR A 84 19.24 24.59 0.74
C THR A 84 18.25 25.72 1.02
N VAL A 85 17.32 25.44 1.91
CA VAL A 85 16.33 26.38 2.43
C VAL A 85 16.31 26.20 3.93
N LYS A 86 16.29 27.29 4.69
CA LYS A 86 16.34 27.24 6.15
C LYS A 86 15.13 27.89 6.77
N GLY A 87 14.63 27.27 7.81
CA GLY A 87 13.56 27.79 8.64
C GLY A 87 12.29 28.17 7.89
N THR A 88 11.84 27.32 6.97
CA THR A 88 10.58 27.55 6.25
C THR A 88 9.56 26.48 6.58
N SER A 89 8.30 26.82 6.39
CA SER A 89 7.19 25.91 6.66
C SER A 89 6.63 25.27 5.39
N GLY A 90 7.35 25.45 4.29
CA GLY A 90 7.05 24.92 2.98
C GLY A 90 7.65 25.79 1.89
N ASP A 91 8.20 25.15 0.86
CA ASP A 91 8.82 25.83 -0.28
C ASP A 91 8.72 24.98 -1.56
N LYS A 92 8.99 25.59 -2.71
CA LYS A 92 9.17 24.92 -4.01
C LYS A 92 10.65 24.95 -4.38
N PHE A 93 11.14 23.90 -5.02
CA PHE A 93 12.51 23.84 -5.51
C PHE A 93 12.56 23.25 -6.91
N GLU A 94 13.53 23.72 -7.68
CA GLU A 94 13.83 23.23 -9.03
C GLU A 94 15.31 23.42 -9.31
N PHE A 95 15.98 22.38 -9.79
CA PHE A 95 17.38 22.45 -10.21
C PHE A 95 17.67 21.43 -11.31
N LYS A 96 18.72 21.67 -12.10
CA LYS A 96 19.24 20.69 -13.06
C LYS A 96 20.29 19.82 -12.40
N SER A 97 20.22 18.51 -12.62
CA SER A 97 21.17 17.55 -12.07
C SER A 97 22.57 17.79 -12.66
N PRO A 98 23.59 18.16 -11.85
CA PRO A 98 24.94 18.30 -12.37
C PRO A 98 25.59 16.97 -12.78
N ARG A 99 25.01 15.84 -12.33
CA ARG A 99 25.45 14.48 -12.66
C ARG A 99 24.38 13.45 -12.32
N SER A 100 24.49 12.26 -12.90
CA SER A 100 23.66 11.11 -12.54
C SER A 100 24.05 10.51 -11.19
N GLY A 101 23.09 9.84 -10.55
CA GLY A 101 23.26 9.12 -9.28
C GLY A 101 22.20 9.45 -8.24
N MET A 102 22.42 8.95 -7.01
CA MET A 102 21.52 9.14 -5.87
C MET A 102 21.63 10.54 -5.24
N TYR A 103 20.55 11.32 -5.33
CA TYR A 103 20.40 12.59 -4.61
C TYR A 103 19.75 12.33 -3.26
N LYS A 104 20.18 13.10 -2.26
CA LYS A 104 19.71 13.00 -0.88
C LYS A 104 18.96 14.27 -0.51
N PHE A 105 17.70 14.14 -0.10
CA PHE A 105 16.80 15.23 0.29
C PHE A 105 16.55 15.11 1.78
N CYS A 106 17.08 16.03 2.58
CA CYS A 106 17.00 16.00 4.04
C CYS A 106 16.13 17.12 4.56
N PHE A 107 15.23 16.77 5.48
CA PHE A 107 14.47 17.67 6.32
C PHE A 107 15.09 17.62 7.71
N ASN A 108 15.57 18.75 8.19
CA ASN A 108 16.15 18.91 9.51
C ASN A 108 15.23 19.78 10.36
N ASN A 109 14.76 19.21 11.44
CA ASN A 109 14.00 19.89 12.46
C ASN A 109 14.97 20.36 13.55
N PRO A 110 15.24 21.67 13.66
CA PRO A 110 16.13 22.20 14.68
C PRO A 110 15.55 22.15 16.10
N TYR A 111 14.31 21.67 16.27
CA TYR A 111 13.57 21.63 17.52
C TYR A 111 13.19 20.22 17.96
N SER A 112 12.90 20.06 19.25
CA SER A 112 12.63 18.75 19.88
C SER A 112 11.22 18.19 19.65
N THR A 113 10.35 18.91 18.94
CA THR A 113 8.96 18.51 18.69
C THR A 113 8.84 17.93 17.29
N PRO A 114 8.41 16.66 17.13
CA PRO A 114 8.29 16.04 15.82
C PRO A 114 7.30 16.81 14.92
N GLU A 115 7.67 17.05 13.67
CA GLU A 115 6.85 17.74 12.68
C GLU A 115 6.60 16.87 11.45
N THR A 116 5.38 16.85 10.93
CA THR A 116 5.08 16.12 9.70
C THR A 116 5.25 17.00 8.48
N VAL A 117 6.12 16.59 7.55
CA VAL A 117 6.35 17.25 6.27
C VAL A 117 5.71 16.44 5.15
N SER A 118 4.77 17.06 4.46
CA SER A 118 4.24 16.58 3.18
C SER A 118 5.15 17.05 2.05
N PHE A 119 5.71 16.15 1.25
CA PHE A 119 6.62 16.50 0.16
C PHE A 119 6.29 15.78 -1.15
N TYR A 120 6.82 16.34 -2.24
CA TYR A 120 6.75 15.79 -3.57
C TYR A 120 8.07 16.06 -4.28
N ILE A 121 8.63 15.03 -4.92
CA ILE A 121 9.89 15.09 -5.69
C ILE A 121 9.59 14.44 -7.04
N HIS A 122 10.01 15.10 -8.11
CA HIS A 122 9.88 14.64 -9.49
C HIS A 122 11.20 14.79 -10.23
N VAL A 123 11.56 13.79 -11.01
CA VAL A 123 12.72 13.81 -11.90
C VAL A 123 12.21 13.77 -13.34
N GLY A 124 12.26 14.92 -14.00
CA GLY A 124 11.84 15.10 -15.38
C GLY A 124 13.00 14.91 -16.35
N HIS A 125 12.81 14.04 -17.34
CA HIS A 125 13.76 13.82 -18.43
C HIS A 125 13.16 14.28 -19.76
N ILE A 126 13.79 15.26 -20.38
CA ILE A 126 13.50 15.63 -21.77
C ILE A 126 14.63 15.05 -22.63
N PRO A 127 14.36 14.02 -23.45
CA PRO A 127 15.38 13.42 -24.29
C PRO A 127 15.92 14.46 -25.28
N ASN A 128 17.24 14.58 -25.37
CA ASN A 128 17.93 15.42 -26.36
C ASN A 128 18.14 14.62 -27.66
N GLU A 129 18.30 15.31 -28.79
CA GLU A 129 18.53 14.70 -30.12
C GLU A 129 19.69 13.68 -30.14
N HIS A 130 20.66 13.79 -29.23
CA HIS A 130 21.80 12.87 -29.12
C HIS A 130 21.53 11.60 -28.28
N ASN A 131 20.41 11.54 -27.54
CA ASN A 131 20.06 10.43 -26.63
C ASN A 131 18.98 9.49 -27.21
N LEU A 132 18.46 9.78 -28.41
CA LEU A 132 17.47 8.96 -29.08
C LEU A 132 18.20 7.95 -29.98
N ALA A 133 17.84 6.66 -29.83
CA ALA A 133 18.34 5.61 -30.69
C ALA A 133 17.96 5.92 -32.15
N LYS A 134 18.95 5.83 -33.04
CA LYS A 134 18.88 6.16 -34.48
C LYS A 134 17.57 5.74 -35.14
N ASP A 135 16.62 6.66 -35.26
CA ASP A 135 15.54 6.62 -36.22
C ASP A 135 15.09 8.08 -36.46
N GLU A 136 15.87 8.79 -37.30
CA GLU A 136 15.89 10.25 -37.54
C GLU A 136 14.53 10.89 -37.92
N HIS A 137 13.44 10.09 -38.00
CA HIS A 137 12.09 10.53 -38.36
C HIS A 137 11.07 10.54 -37.21
N LEU A 138 11.39 9.96 -36.04
CA LEU A 138 10.49 9.92 -34.88
C LEU A 138 10.92 10.84 -33.72
N ASP A 139 12.11 11.43 -33.82
CA ASP A 139 12.73 12.20 -32.75
C ASP A 139 11.92 13.45 -32.32
N PRO A 140 11.40 14.29 -33.23
CA PRO A 140 10.68 15.50 -32.82
C PRO A 140 9.38 15.20 -32.08
N ILE A 141 8.69 14.11 -32.43
CA ILE A 141 7.41 13.73 -31.82
C ILE A 141 7.66 13.23 -30.39
N ASN A 142 8.68 12.41 -30.18
CA ASN A 142 9.02 11.89 -28.85
C ASN A 142 9.43 13.02 -27.89
N VAL A 143 10.16 14.02 -28.37
CA VAL A 143 10.49 15.22 -27.60
C VAL A 143 9.23 16.00 -27.22
N LYS A 144 8.30 16.22 -28.16
CA LYS A 144 7.04 16.92 -27.87
C LYS A 144 6.11 16.16 -26.92
N ILE A 145 6.09 14.83 -26.98
CA ILE A 145 5.36 14.00 -26.01
C ILE A 145 5.99 14.12 -24.62
N ALA A 146 7.32 14.11 -24.52
CA ALA A 146 8.02 14.31 -23.25
C ALA A 146 7.75 15.72 -22.69
N GLU A 147 7.87 16.77 -23.50
CA GLU A 147 7.55 18.16 -23.09
C GLU A 147 6.10 18.28 -22.57
N LEU A 148 5.12 17.71 -23.26
CA LEU A 148 3.72 17.72 -22.83
C LEU A 148 3.52 16.97 -21.51
N ARG A 149 4.20 15.83 -21.34
CA ARG A 149 4.15 15.05 -20.11
C ARG A 149 4.74 15.84 -18.94
N GLU A 150 5.89 16.50 -19.12
CA GLU A 150 6.51 17.33 -18.10
C GLU A 150 5.63 18.54 -17.74
N ALA A 151 5.00 19.18 -18.73
CA ALA A 151 4.04 20.26 -18.48
C ALA A 151 2.84 19.78 -17.65
N LEU A 152 2.32 18.58 -17.92
CA LEU A 152 1.21 18.01 -17.16
C LEU A 152 1.61 17.66 -15.72
N GLU A 153 2.77 17.03 -15.52
CA GLU A 153 3.30 16.72 -14.18
C GLU A 153 3.53 18.00 -13.37
N SER A 154 4.00 19.08 -14.00
CA SER A 154 4.14 20.39 -13.36
C SER A 154 2.79 20.91 -12.82
N VAL A 155 1.72 20.84 -13.62
CA VAL A 155 0.37 21.24 -13.17
C VAL A 155 -0.14 20.36 -12.03
N VAL A 156 0.07 19.05 -12.11
CA VAL A 156 -0.33 18.11 -11.05
C VAL A 156 0.42 18.40 -9.75
N SER A 157 1.73 18.68 -9.84
CA SER A 157 2.56 19.06 -8.69
C SER A 157 2.05 20.35 -8.03
N GLU A 158 1.66 21.34 -8.85
CA GLU A 158 1.14 22.62 -8.36
C GLU A 158 -0.20 22.45 -7.65
N GLN A 159 -1.10 21.62 -8.21
CA GLN A 159 -2.36 21.30 -7.54
C GLN A 159 -2.13 20.60 -6.19
N LYS A 160 -1.17 19.68 -6.11
CA LYS A 160 -0.82 19.02 -4.84
C LYS A 160 -0.27 20.02 -3.82
N TYR A 161 0.65 20.89 -4.22
CA TYR A 161 1.20 21.94 -3.36
C TYR A 161 0.11 22.88 -2.83
N LEU A 162 -0.75 23.41 -3.72
CA LEU A 162 -1.82 24.34 -3.35
C LEU A 162 -2.82 23.69 -2.37
N ARG A 163 -3.17 22.42 -2.57
CA ARG A 163 -4.06 21.69 -1.66
C ARG A 163 -3.43 21.40 -0.30
N ALA A 164 -2.16 21.01 -0.26
CA ALA A 164 -1.43 20.81 0.99
C ALA A 164 -1.37 22.11 1.80
N ARG A 165 -1.07 23.23 1.12
CA ARG A 165 -1.08 24.56 1.72
C ARG A 165 -2.46 25.01 2.20
N ASP A 166 -3.52 24.76 1.42
CA ASP A 166 -4.90 25.09 1.81
C ASP A 166 -5.36 24.26 3.01
N THR A 167 -5.02 22.97 3.05
CA THR A 167 -5.32 22.08 4.18
C THR A 167 -4.68 22.61 5.46
N ARG A 168 -3.41 23.01 5.38
CA ARG A 168 -2.70 23.64 6.50
C ARG A 168 -3.38 24.95 6.93
N HIS A 169 -3.70 25.84 5.99
CA HIS A 169 -4.38 27.10 6.32
C HIS A 169 -5.74 26.85 6.99
N ARG A 170 -6.48 25.82 6.55
CA ARG A 170 -7.76 25.44 7.17
C ARG A 170 -7.58 24.93 8.60
N HIS A 171 -6.59 24.08 8.85
CA HIS A 171 -6.25 23.63 10.20
C HIS A 171 -5.87 24.80 11.13
N ILE A 172 -5.10 25.77 10.64
CA ILE A 172 -4.77 26.98 11.42
C ILE A 172 -6.03 27.80 11.73
N LEU A 173 -6.94 27.94 10.77
CA LEU A 173 -8.18 28.66 11.01
C LEU A 173 -9.05 27.92 12.02
N GLU A 174 -9.28 26.62 11.84
CA GLU A 174 -10.07 25.76 12.74
C GLU A 174 -9.52 25.76 14.18
N SER A 175 -8.20 25.65 14.35
CA SER A 175 -7.59 25.70 15.69
C SER A 175 -7.75 27.06 16.38
N ASN A 176 -7.79 28.16 15.62
CA ASN A 176 -8.13 29.48 16.17
C ASN A 176 -9.61 29.60 16.56
N TRP A 177 -10.53 28.84 15.96
CA TRP A 177 -11.96 28.82 16.31
C TRP A 177 -12.24 27.99 17.56
N ASP A 178 -11.50 26.91 17.80
CA ASP A 178 -11.68 26.04 18.97
C ASP A 178 -11.15 26.69 20.27
N ASP A 179 -10.15 27.58 20.16
CA ASP A 179 -9.56 28.29 21.31
C ASP A 179 -10.46 29.39 21.90
N GLU A 180 -11.41 29.95 21.14
CA GLU A 180 -12.42 30.89 21.69
C GLU A 180 -13.48 30.17 22.55
N ASN A 181 -13.60 28.83 22.46
CA ASN A 181 -14.70 28.08 23.08
C ASN A 181 -14.32 27.04 24.15
N PHE A 182 -13.03 26.83 24.47
CA PHE A 182 -12.64 25.85 25.48
C PHE A 182 -11.52 26.33 26.41
N GLY A 183 -11.91 27.14 27.41
CA GLY A 183 -11.07 27.42 28.57
C GLY A 183 -11.03 26.24 29.55
N SER A 184 -9.83 25.99 30.12
CA SER A 184 -9.52 25.08 31.26
C SER A 184 -9.45 23.61 30.83
N TYR A 185 -8.36 22.86 30.97
CA TYR A 185 -7.66 22.52 32.22
C TYR A 185 -6.17 22.15 31.99
N THR A 186 -5.41 22.40 33.05
CA THR A 186 -3.96 22.28 33.27
C THR A 186 -3.32 20.90 33.09
N LYS A 187 -2.15 20.87 32.45
CA LYS A 187 -1.11 19.80 32.50
C LYS A 187 -0.56 19.62 33.92
N ILE A 188 -0.31 18.36 34.32
CA ILE A 188 0.63 18.00 35.39
C ILE A 188 1.56 16.90 34.85
N PRO A 189 2.89 17.08 34.83
CA PRO A 189 3.85 16.02 34.52
C PRO A 189 4.31 15.33 35.81
N GLN A 190 4.59 14.04 35.76
CA GLN A 190 5.42 13.43 36.80
C GLN A 190 6.35 12.34 36.25
N PHE A 191 7.64 12.64 36.41
CA PHE A 191 8.82 11.82 36.24
C PHE A 191 8.80 10.57 37.13
N PHE A 192 9.43 9.48 36.65
CA PHE A 192 10.26 8.61 37.49
C PHE A 192 11.34 7.94 36.63
N GLU A 193 12.60 8.26 36.90
CA GLU A 193 13.79 7.48 36.52
C GLU A 193 14.08 6.43 37.59
N ALA A 194 14.58 5.25 37.21
CA ALA A 194 15.70 4.59 37.89
C ALA A 194 16.25 3.37 37.10
N PRO A 195 17.54 2.98 37.30
CA PRO A 195 18.36 2.21 36.37
C PRO A 195 18.77 0.80 36.89
N GLY A 196 19.35 -0.05 36.04
CA GLY A 196 20.24 -1.13 36.51
C GLY A 196 20.39 -2.39 35.63
N CYS A 197 21.61 -2.60 35.14
CA CYS A 197 22.20 -3.70 34.35
C CYS A 197 21.91 -5.17 34.76
N ASN A 198 21.93 -6.08 33.77
CA ASN A 198 23.00 -7.09 33.59
C ASN A 198 22.88 -7.84 32.24
N ALA A 199 24.04 -8.09 31.63
CA ALA A 199 24.22 -8.83 30.37
C ALA A 199 24.54 -10.30 30.62
N VAL A 200 23.99 -11.24 29.82
CA VAL A 200 24.60 -12.55 29.46
C VAL A 200 24.00 -13.11 28.14
N GLN A 201 24.85 -13.13 27.11
CA GLN A 201 25.20 -14.21 26.16
C GLN A 201 24.20 -14.86 25.17
N LEU A 202 24.43 -14.51 23.89
CA LEU A 202 24.42 -15.30 22.65
C LEU A 202 23.88 -16.75 22.67
N VAL A 203 22.79 -16.96 21.91
CA VAL A 203 22.58 -18.17 21.11
C VAL A 203 22.30 -17.73 19.67
N LYS A 204 23.21 -18.06 18.76
CA LYS A 204 22.98 -17.97 17.31
C LYS A 204 21.84 -18.92 16.95
N ASN A 205 20.84 -18.40 16.25
CA ASN A 205 20.05 -19.20 15.33
C ASN A 205 19.84 -18.35 14.07
N ASP A 206 20.73 -18.54 13.12
CA ASP A 206 20.65 -17.94 11.79
C ASP A 206 19.41 -18.49 11.07
N ARG A 207 18.28 -17.77 11.20
CA ARG A 207 17.20 -17.72 10.20
C ARG A 207 16.70 -16.29 10.17
N GLU A 208 17.49 -15.46 9.51
CA GLU A 208 17.19 -14.05 9.28
C GLU A 208 16.24 -13.97 8.08
N GLY A 209 14.94 -13.96 8.37
CA GLY A 209 13.85 -13.83 7.40
C GLY A 209 13.41 -12.39 7.25
N GLU A 210 12.81 -12.11 6.11
CA GLU A 210 12.32 -10.81 5.68
C GLU A 210 10.81 -10.77 5.89
N GLU A 211 10.27 -9.72 6.52
CA GLU A 211 8.96 -9.82 7.17
C GLU A 211 7.92 -8.76 6.74
N MET A 212 6.74 -9.23 6.30
CA MET A 212 5.47 -8.52 6.11
C MET A 212 4.39 -9.22 6.94
N LEU A 213 3.44 -8.47 7.47
CA LEU A 213 2.34 -8.97 8.29
C LEU A 213 1.05 -8.28 7.88
N ALA A 214 -0.03 -9.05 7.73
CA ALA A 214 -1.38 -8.50 7.73
C ALA A 214 -2.27 -9.32 8.64
N VAL A 215 -3.12 -8.63 9.40
CA VAL A 215 -4.16 -9.25 10.22
C VAL A 215 -5.48 -8.59 9.85
N PHE A 216 -6.40 -9.35 9.30
CA PHE A 216 -7.73 -8.87 8.91
C PHE A 216 -8.79 -9.36 9.89
N ASP A 217 -9.72 -8.46 10.23
CA ASP A 217 -10.91 -8.83 10.98
C ASP A 217 -11.72 -9.89 10.20
N LYS A 218 -12.40 -10.79 10.91
CA LYS A 218 -13.23 -11.84 10.32
C LYS A 218 -14.38 -11.30 9.47
N SER A 219 -14.82 -10.06 9.71
CA SER A 219 -15.81 -9.36 8.89
C SER A 219 -15.25 -8.97 7.52
N VAL A 220 -13.93 -8.81 7.41
CA VAL A 220 -13.23 -8.49 6.16
C VAL A 220 -12.86 -9.78 5.43
N ALA A 221 -12.24 -10.74 6.13
CA ALA A 221 -11.77 -11.98 5.52
C ALA A 221 -12.04 -13.17 6.46
N LYS A 222 -13.03 -14.00 6.11
CA LYS A 222 -13.31 -15.22 6.85
C LYS A 222 -12.27 -16.29 6.48
N ALA A 223 -11.41 -16.63 7.44
CA ALA A 223 -10.48 -17.74 7.29
C ALA A 223 -11.25 -19.07 7.09
N PRO A 224 -10.79 -19.99 6.20
CA PRO A 224 -11.39 -21.30 6.07
C PRO A 224 -11.37 -22.08 7.40
N GLU A 225 -12.50 -22.69 7.75
CA GLU A 225 -12.65 -23.43 9.01
C GLU A 225 -11.63 -24.57 9.14
N ALA A 226 -11.22 -25.16 8.01
CA ALA A 226 -10.21 -26.21 7.97
C ALA A 226 -8.79 -25.76 8.39
N LEU A 227 -8.51 -24.45 8.47
CA LEU A 227 -7.26 -23.94 9.06
C LEU A 227 -7.26 -24.04 10.58
N GLN A 228 -8.43 -24.09 11.22
CA GLN A 228 -8.53 -24.10 12.67
C GLN A 228 -8.09 -25.47 13.21
N SER A 229 -7.05 -25.46 14.02
CA SER A 229 -6.61 -26.67 14.72
C SER A 229 -7.48 -26.92 15.96
N PRO A 230 -7.70 -28.19 16.37
CA PRO A 230 -8.51 -28.51 17.56
C PRO A 230 -7.89 -28.05 18.89
N GLN A 231 -6.62 -27.64 18.89
CA GLN A 231 -5.87 -27.28 20.09
C GLN A 231 -5.84 -25.76 20.28
N THR A 232 -6.33 -25.30 21.43
CA THR A 232 -6.65 -23.91 21.74
C THR A 232 -5.46 -23.13 22.32
N GLU A 233 -4.27 -23.26 21.73
CA GLU A 233 -3.08 -22.48 22.14
C GLU A 233 -2.86 -21.26 21.23
N SER A 234 -3.94 -20.62 20.78
CA SER A 234 -3.88 -19.41 19.94
C SER A 234 -4.31 -18.19 20.76
N ALA A 235 -3.58 -17.08 20.64
CA ALA A 235 -3.94 -15.80 21.24
C ALA A 235 -4.63 -14.92 20.19
N CYS A 236 -5.47 -13.96 20.59
CA CYS A 236 -6.06 -13.02 19.64
C CYS A 236 -4.96 -12.10 19.08
N ALA A 237 -4.75 -12.13 17.77
CA ALA A 237 -3.71 -11.38 17.08
C ALA A 237 -3.97 -9.86 17.09
N LEU A 238 -5.26 -9.45 17.10
CA LEU A 238 -5.69 -8.06 17.12
C LEU A 238 -5.83 -7.48 18.53
N LYS A 239 -5.93 -8.31 19.57
CA LYS A 239 -6.17 -7.83 20.95
C LYS A 239 -5.02 -6.94 21.41
N ASN A 240 -5.32 -5.66 21.65
CA ASN A 240 -4.37 -4.62 22.04
C ASN A 240 -3.17 -4.46 21.06
N GLY A 241 -3.35 -4.82 19.79
CA GLY A 241 -2.26 -4.77 18.80
C GLY A 241 -1.11 -5.73 19.12
N LEU A 242 -1.35 -6.81 19.87
CA LEU A 242 -0.32 -7.74 20.35
C LEU A 242 0.63 -8.22 19.24
N LEU A 243 0.08 -8.69 18.12
CA LEU A 243 0.90 -9.24 17.04
C LEU A 243 1.66 -8.15 16.27
N ALA A 244 1.06 -6.98 16.07
CA ALA A 244 1.71 -5.84 15.43
C ALA A 244 2.82 -5.24 16.32
N ASN A 245 2.59 -5.11 17.63
CA ASN A 245 3.63 -4.67 18.57
C ASN A 245 4.78 -5.67 18.65
N HIS A 246 4.46 -6.97 18.64
CA HIS A 246 5.47 -8.00 18.55
C HIS A 246 6.27 -7.89 17.25
N PHE A 247 5.59 -7.75 16.11
CA PHE A 247 6.22 -7.55 14.81
C PHE A 247 7.22 -6.40 14.85
N SER A 248 6.82 -5.24 15.37
CA SER A 248 7.69 -4.07 15.50
C SER A 248 8.85 -4.25 16.47
N SER A 249 8.69 -5.09 17.50
CA SER A 249 9.78 -5.42 18.42
C SER A 249 10.84 -6.33 17.79
N VAL A 250 10.42 -7.23 16.90
CA VAL A 250 11.34 -8.13 16.17
C VAL A 250 11.96 -7.43 14.95
N HIS A 251 11.24 -6.45 14.36
CA HIS A 251 11.68 -5.67 13.20
C HIS A 251 11.82 -4.19 13.53
N PRO A 252 12.97 -3.76 14.08
CA PRO A 252 13.28 -2.34 14.22
C PRO A 252 13.11 -1.63 12.87
N GLY A 253 12.41 -0.50 12.84
CA GLY A 253 12.14 0.24 11.60
C GLY A 253 10.97 -0.31 10.75
N SER A 254 10.17 -1.23 11.27
CA SER A 254 8.91 -1.62 10.64
C SER A 254 7.90 -0.46 10.63
N VAL A 255 7.14 -0.36 9.56
CA VAL A 255 5.98 0.52 9.45
C VAL A 255 4.72 -0.29 9.72
N THR A 256 3.81 0.25 10.53
CA THR A 256 2.51 -0.35 10.81
C THR A 256 1.40 0.61 10.38
N VAL A 257 0.47 0.12 9.58
CA VAL A 257 -0.72 0.80 9.07
C VAL A 257 -1.95 0.21 9.75
N ASN A 258 -2.63 1.03 10.55
CA ASN A 258 -3.87 0.65 11.21
C ASN A 258 -5.06 0.86 10.26
N LEU A 259 -5.86 -0.17 10.01
CA LEU A 259 -7.03 -0.14 9.13
C LEU A 259 -8.35 0.07 9.91
N GLY A 260 -8.26 0.59 11.13
CA GLY A 260 -9.38 0.76 12.05
C GLY A 260 -9.92 -0.59 12.52
N SER A 261 -11.25 -0.78 12.45
CA SER A 261 -11.89 -2.05 12.80
C SER A 261 -11.67 -3.17 11.78
N SER A 262 -11.01 -2.87 10.65
CA SER A 262 -10.82 -3.84 9.58
C SER A 262 -9.54 -4.68 9.73
N GLY A 263 -8.61 -4.25 10.58
CA GLY A 263 -7.36 -4.97 10.82
C GLY A 263 -6.13 -4.07 10.85
N VAL A 264 -4.97 -4.68 10.63
CA VAL A 264 -3.66 -4.01 10.64
C VAL A 264 -2.77 -4.61 9.56
N ILE A 265 -1.94 -3.78 8.94
CA ILE A 265 -0.88 -4.20 8.03
C ILE A 265 0.45 -3.68 8.60
N ALA A 266 1.49 -4.50 8.63
CA ALA A 266 2.83 -4.08 9.00
C ALA A 266 3.86 -4.61 8.00
N TYR A 267 4.91 -3.86 7.77
CA TYR A 267 5.99 -4.27 6.87
C TYR A 267 7.32 -3.70 7.32
N SER A 268 8.40 -4.40 7.00
CA SER A 268 9.77 -3.92 7.24
C SER A 268 10.57 -3.98 5.95
N LEU A 269 11.23 -2.88 5.58
CA LEU A 269 12.13 -2.84 4.43
C LEU A 269 13.55 -3.27 4.78
N ASN A 270 13.81 -3.67 6.03
CA ASN A 270 15.13 -4.12 6.42
C ASN A 270 15.45 -5.47 5.76
N ARG A 271 16.72 -5.58 5.34
CA ARG A 271 17.34 -6.80 4.78
C ARG A 271 16.60 -7.37 3.56
N GLN A 272 16.13 -6.54 2.63
CA GLN A 272 15.41 -7.01 1.44
C GLN A 272 16.20 -8.01 0.58
N ASN A 273 15.47 -9.00 0.05
CA ASN A 273 15.95 -9.99 -0.90
C ASN A 273 16.07 -9.32 -2.27
N PRO A 274 17.27 -9.24 -2.86
CA PRO A 274 17.43 -8.66 -4.18
C PRO A 274 16.67 -9.42 -5.29
N LEU A 275 16.35 -10.70 -5.07
CA LEU A 275 15.64 -11.55 -6.02
C LEU A 275 14.12 -11.55 -5.84
N LEU A 276 13.63 -11.23 -4.64
CA LEU A 276 12.21 -11.18 -4.30
C LEU A 276 11.92 -9.87 -3.56
N PRO A 277 12.04 -8.72 -4.24
CA PRO A 277 11.88 -7.43 -3.60
C PRO A 277 10.49 -7.29 -2.99
N ARG A 278 10.45 -6.57 -1.85
CA ARG A 278 9.20 -6.25 -1.17
C ARG A 278 8.82 -4.82 -1.47
N LEU A 279 7.59 -4.64 -1.92
CA LEU A 279 7.02 -3.38 -2.33
C LEU A 279 5.73 -3.13 -1.54
N PHE A 280 5.54 -1.89 -1.12
CA PHE A 280 4.31 -1.43 -0.52
C PHE A 280 3.83 -0.21 -1.30
N ALA A 281 2.56 -0.20 -1.69
CA ALA A 281 1.94 0.97 -2.30
C ALA A 281 0.51 1.12 -1.82
N VAL A 282 0.06 2.37 -1.83
CA VAL A 282 -1.33 2.75 -1.56
C VAL A 282 -1.81 3.63 -2.70
N VAL A 283 -2.90 3.23 -3.36
CA VAL A 283 -3.55 4.01 -4.42
C VAL A 283 -5.05 3.93 -4.22
N ASP A 284 -5.75 5.06 -4.18
CA ASP A 284 -7.22 5.14 -4.03
C ASP A 284 -7.77 4.28 -2.87
N ASP A 285 -7.14 4.39 -1.69
CA ASP A 285 -7.45 3.62 -0.47
C ASP A 285 -7.32 2.09 -0.61
N ILE A 286 -6.58 1.64 -1.63
CA ILE A 286 -6.17 0.26 -1.84
C ILE A 286 -4.72 0.11 -1.38
N PHE A 287 -4.54 -0.65 -0.31
CA PHE A 287 -3.25 -0.97 0.28
C PHE A 287 -2.76 -2.29 -0.30
N CYS A 288 -1.54 -2.33 -0.84
CA CYS A 288 -0.98 -3.57 -1.38
C CYS A 288 0.44 -3.79 -0.86
N LEU A 289 0.65 -4.92 -0.21
CA LEU A 289 1.95 -5.52 0.02
C LEU A 289 2.23 -6.52 -1.09
N PHE A 290 3.38 -6.41 -1.72
CA PHE A 290 3.82 -7.30 -2.77
C PHE A 290 5.23 -7.79 -2.46
N GLN A 291 5.47 -9.08 -2.65
CA GLN A 291 6.79 -9.67 -2.56
C GLN A 291 7.04 -10.50 -3.80
N GLY A 292 8.18 -10.25 -4.47
CA GLY A 292 8.61 -11.04 -5.62
C GLY A 292 8.89 -10.19 -6.85
N HIS A 293 8.73 -10.79 -8.04
CA HIS A 293 8.98 -10.14 -9.32
C HIS A 293 7.99 -10.63 -10.37
N ILE A 294 7.54 -9.71 -11.22
CA ILE A 294 6.67 -9.98 -12.36
C ILE A 294 7.54 -9.97 -13.62
N GLU A 295 7.50 -11.04 -14.41
CA GLU A 295 8.30 -11.21 -15.62
C GLU A 295 7.68 -10.49 -16.83
N ASN A 296 6.34 -10.51 -16.95
CA ASN A 296 5.61 -9.94 -18.07
C ASN A 296 5.13 -8.49 -17.85
N VAL A 297 5.93 -7.69 -17.13
CA VAL A 297 5.64 -6.28 -16.78
C VAL A 297 5.24 -5.43 -17.98
N ALA A 298 5.94 -5.55 -19.11
CA ALA A 298 5.66 -4.74 -20.29
C ALA A 298 4.26 -5.00 -20.86
N LEU A 299 3.84 -6.27 -20.89
CA LEU A 299 2.52 -6.68 -21.38
C LEU A 299 1.41 -6.15 -20.45
N LEU A 300 1.59 -6.32 -19.13
CA LEU A 300 0.61 -5.87 -18.16
C LEU A 300 0.49 -4.34 -18.12
N LYS A 301 1.60 -3.60 -18.25
CA LYS A 301 1.56 -2.14 -18.37
C LYS A 301 0.77 -1.70 -19.60
N GLN A 302 0.96 -2.37 -20.74
CA GLN A 302 0.20 -2.07 -21.94
C GLN A 302 -1.30 -2.40 -21.76
N GLN A 303 -1.61 -3.56 -21.20
CA GLN A 303 -2.98 -4.03 -20.96
C GLN A 303 -3.77 -3.10 -20.03
N TYR A 304 -3.13 -2.63 -18.97
CA TYR A 304 -3.76 -1.75 -17.97
C TYR A 304 -3.57 -0.25 -18.27
N GLY A 305 -2.84 0.11 -19.33
CA GLY A 305 -2.61 1.51 -19.70
C GLY A 305 -1.71 2.27 -18.72
N LEU A 306 -0.73 1.59 -18.14
CA LEU A 306 0.17 2.14 -17.12
C LEU A 306 1.38 2.83 -17.74
N ASN A 307 1.91 3.81 -17.01
CA ASN A 307 3.14 4.51 -17.40
C ASN A 307 4.38 3.59 -17.28
N LYS A 308 5.50 4.01 -17.87
CA LYS A 308 6.76 3.24 -17.83
C LYS A 308 7.32 3.09 -16.41
N THR A 309 7.00 4.01 -15.49
CA THR A 309 7.50 4.03 -14.10
C THR A 309 6.68 3.18 -13.13
N ALA A 310 5.54 2.62 -13.54
CA ALA A 310 4.77 1.71 -12.70
C ALA A 310 5.61 0.49 -12.33
N ASN A 311 5.67 0.19 -11.04
CA ASN A 311 6.31 -1.03 -10.53
C ASN A 311 5.27 -2.14 -10.35
N GLU A 312 5.72 -3.31 -9.90
CA GLU A 312 4.92 -4.53 -9.79
C GLU A 312 3.71 -4.35 -8.85
N VAL A 313 3.90 -3.65 -7.73
CA VAL A 313 2.79 -3.40 -6.78
C VAL A 313 1.69 -2.52 -7.39
N ILE A 314 2.06 -1.55 -8.25
CA ILE A 314 1.08 -0.71 -8.97
C ILE A 314 0.33 -1.54 -10.02
N ILE A 315 1.01 -2.49 -10.69
CA ILE A 315 0.35 -3.41 -11.63
C ILE A 315 -0.73 -4.22 -10.91
N VAL A 316 -0.44 -4.74 -9.71
CA VAL A 316 -1.40 -5.52 -8.93
C VAL A 316 -2.60 -4.68 -8.49
N ILE A 317 -2.38 -3.44 -8.04
CA ILE A 317 -3.48 -2.55 -7.64
C ILE A 317 -4.38 -2.25 -8.85
N GLU A 318 -3.81 -1.95 -10.00
CA GLU A 318 -4.58 -1.65 -11.22
C GLU A 318 -5.31 -2.87 -11.75
N ALA A 319 -4.69 -4.04 -11.70
CA ALA A 319 -5.34 -5.32 -11.99
C ALA A 319 -6.57 -5.54 -11.09
N TYR A 320 -6.47 -5.29 -9.79
CA TYR A 320 -7.61 -5.34 -8.87
C TYR A 320 -8.70 -4.32 -9.21
N ARG A 321 -8.33 -3.07 -9.53
CA ARG A 321 -9.29 -2.04 -9.94
C ARG A 321 -10.08 -2.46 -11.18
N THR A 322 -9.45 -3.14 -12.14
CA THR A 322 -10.19 -3.67 -13.29
C THR A 322 -11.24 -4.72 -12.90
N LEU A 323 -10.94 -5.58 -11.93
CA LEU A 323 -11.90 -6.55 -11.39
C LEU A 323 -13.08 -5.86 -10.69
N ARG A 324 -12.79 -4.80 -9.93
CA ARG A 324 -13.79 -4.06 -9.16
C ARG A 324 -14.67 -3.17 -10.04
N ASP A 325 -14.08 -2.43 -10.96
CA ASP A 325 -14.71 -1.28 -11.63
C ASP A 325 -15.16 -1.59 -13.07
N ARG A 326 -14.57 -2.58 -13.75
CA ARG A 326 -14.70 -2.77 -15.21
C ARG A 326 -15.22 -4.15 -15.62
N GLY A 327 -16.24 -4.68 -14.95
CA GLY A 327 -16.71 -6.07 -15.14
C GLY A 327 -16.97 -6.52 -16.60
N PRO A 328 -17.02 -7.85 -16.89
CA PRO A 328 -16.68 -8.98 -16.04
C PRO A 328 -15.32 -9.58 -16.43
N TYR A 329 -14.24 -9.12 -15.81
CA TYR A 329 -12.97 -9.85 -15.82
C TYR A 329 -13.01 -10.90 -14.70
N PRO A 330 -12.85 -12.21 -14.99
CA PRO A 330 -12.80 -13.21 -13.93
C PRO A 330 -11.50 -13.07 -13.12
N ALA A 331 -11.60 -13.11 -11.79
CA ALA A 331 -10.45 -12.96 -10.89
C ALA A 331 -9.35 -14.00 -11.16
N ASP A 332 -9.72 -15.23 -11.54
CA ASP A 332 -8.76 -16.26 -11.91
C ASP A 332 -7.95 -15.91 -13.17
N GLN A 333 -8.54 -15.23 -14.15
CA GLN A 333 -7.81 -14.78 -15.32
C GLN A 333 -6.83 -13.65 -14.95
N VAL A 334 -7.25 -12.70 -14.13
CA VAL A 334 -6.39 -11.58 -13.73
C VAL A 334 -5.14 -12.07 -12.99
N VAL A 335 -5.28 -13.02 -12.06
CA VAL A 335 -4.11 -13.58 -11.37
C VAL A 335 -3.26 -14.43 -12.31
N ARG A 336 -3.88 -15.19 -13.22
CA ARG A 336 -3.17 -16.02 -14.22
C ARG A 336 -2.36 -15.18 -15.21
N ASP A 337 -2.82 -13.98 -15.55
CA ASP A 337 -2.13 -13.08 -16.46
C ASP A 337 -0.85 -12.50 -15.82
N ILE A 338 -0.69 -12.55 -14.49
CA ILE A 338 0.54 -12.16 -13.79
C ILE A 338 1.54 -13.31 -13.85
N GLN A 339 2.59 -13.17 -14.66
CA GLN A 339 3.65 -14.18 -14.80
C GLN A 339 4.85 -13.78 -13.95
N GLY A 340 5.40 -14.73 -13.19
CA GLY A 340 6.57 -14.53 -12.36
C GLY A 340 6.43 -15.19 -10.99
N LYS A 341 7.26 -14.76 -10.06
CA LYS A 341 7.32 -15.28 -8.69
C LYS A 341 6.79 -14.22 -7.77
N PHE A 342 5.66 -14.45 -7.12
CA PHE A 342 5.01 -13.42 -6.32
C PHE A 342 4.15 -13.98 -5.20
N ALA A 343 4.04 -13.20 -4.14
CA ALA A 343 2.93 -13.24 -3.20
C ALA A 343 2.47 -11.80 -2.95
N PHE A 344 1.16 -11.60 -2.82
CA PHE A 344 0.66 -10.27 -2.46
C PHE A 344 -0.54 -10.33 -1.51
N ILE A 345 -0.66 -9.26 -0.74
CA ILE A 345 -1.78 -8.97 0.15
C ILE A 345 -2.31 -7.61 -0.27
N LEU A 346 -3.54 -7.57 -0.79
CA LEU A 346 -4.23 -6.35 -1.15
C LEU A 346 -5.46 -6.17 -0.27
N TYR A 347 -5.69 -4.95 0.20
CA TYR A 347 -6.87 -4.56 0.96
C TYR A 347 -7.43 -3.24 0.41
N ASP A 348 -8.69 -3.29 -0.02
CA ASP A 348 -9.46 -2.11 -0.43
C ASP A 348 -10.29 -1.62 0.77
N SER A 349 -9.92 -0.46 1.33
CA SER A 349 -10.61 0.11 2.47
C SER A 349 -12.01 0.65 2.12
N SER A 350 -12.23 1.03 0.85
CA SER A 350 -13.52 1.53 0.37
C SER A 350 -14.56 0.42 0.32
N SER A 351 -14.18 -0.74 -0.22
CA SER A 351 -15.08 -1.88 -0.37
C SER A 351 -14.97 -2.93 0.75
N LYS A 352 -14.03 -2.74 1.69
CA LYS A 352 -13.71 -3.67 2.79
C LYS A 352 -13.40 -5.08 2.29
N ASN A 353 -12.72 -5.17 1.16
CA ASN A 353 -12.36 -6.42 0.51
C ASN A 353 -10.85 -6.66 0.57
N ALA A 354 -10.47 -7.89 0.91
CA ALA A 354 -9.12 -8.39 0.78
C ALA A 354 -8.99 -9.22 -0.51
N PHE A 355 -7.83 -9.14 -1.16
CA PHE A 355 -7.44 -9.93 -2.32
C PHE A 355 -6.00 -10.39 -2.16
N LEU A 356 -5.80 -11.71 -2.12
CA LEU A 356 -4.53 -12.35 -1.82
C LEU A 356 -4.18 -13.31 -2.94
N ALA A 357 -2.90 -13.48 -3.28
CA ALA A 357 -2.49 -14.53 -4.20
C ALA A 357 -1.04 -14.96 -3.97
N SER A 358 -0.74 -16.17 -4.43
CA SER A 358 0.61 -16.74 -4.51
C SER A 358 0.84 -17.31 -5.90
N ASP A 359 2.07 -17.25 -6.39
CA ASP A 359 2.48 -17.73 -7.70
C ASP A 359 2.20 -19.23 -7.92
N ALA A 360 2.28 -19.63 -9.19
CA ALA A 360 2.01 -21.01 -9.62
C ALA A 360 2.93 -22.05 -8.94
N ASP A 361 4.18 -21.66 -8.69
CA ASP A 361 5.19 -22.55 -8.11
C ASP A 361 5.19 -22.56 -6.58
N GLY A 362 4.60 -21.53 -5.94
CA GLY A 362 4.71 -21.30 -4.50
C GLY A 362 6.15 -20.95 -4.11
N SER A 363 6.82 -20.20 -4.98
CA SER A 363 8.25 -19.90 -4.88
C SER A 363 8.56 -18.78 -3.87
N VAL A 364 7.57 -17.95 -3.55
CA VAL A 364 7.66 -16.92 -2.51
C VAL A 364 7.09 -17.46 -1.20
N PRO A 365 7.83 -17.38 -0.07
CA PRO A 365 7.30 -17.74 1.24
C PRO A 365 6.05 -16.92 1.57
N PHE A 366 4.93 -17.60 1.78
CA PHE A 366 3.67 -16.95 2.12
C PHE A 366 2.82 -17.89 2.96
N PHE A 367 2.45 -17.44 4.15
CA PHE A 367 1.76 -18.21 5.17
C PHE A 367 0.49 -17.50 5.59
N TRP A 368 -0.48 -18.30 6.00
CA TRP A 368 -1.75 -17.82 6.49
C TRP A 368 -2.24 -18.68 7.65
N GLY A 369 -3.01 -18.06 8.54
CA GLY A 369 -3.56 -18.72 9.71
C GLY A 369 -4.77 -17.99 10.27
N THR A 370 -5.39 -18.61 11.26
CA THR A 370 -6.53 -18.04 11.98
C THR A 370 -6.18 -17.93 13.46
N ASP A 371 -6.47 -16.78 14.04
CA ASP A 371 -6.29 -16.55 15.48
C ASP A 371 -7.46 -17.15 16.30
N SER A 372 -7.43 -16.96 17.62
CA SER A 372 -8.49 -17.47 18.50
C SER A 372 -9.88 -16.84 18.30
N GLU A 373 -9.96 -15.68 17.65
CA GLU A 373 -11.19 -14.92 17.43
C GLU A 373 -11.71 -15.03 15.99
N GLY A 374 -10.97 -15.73 15.13
CA GLY A 374 -11.28 -15.99 13.73
C GLY A 374 -10.70 -14.96 12.75
N HIS A 375 -9.79 -14.10 13.20
CA HIS A 375 -9.10 -13.14 12.36
C HIS A 375 -8.11 -13.86 11.44
N LEU A 376 -8.03 -13.40 10.19
CA LEU A 376 -7.10 -13.95 9.21
C LEU A 376 -5.74 -13.28 9.38
N VAL A 377 -4.71 -14.07 9.67
CA VAL A 377 -3.31 -13.63 9.80
C VAL A 377 -2.52 -14.09 8.59
N LEU A 378 -1.72 -13.21 8.00
CA LEU A 378 -0.91 -13.44 6.81
C LEU A 378 0.50 -12.91 7.03
N SER A 379 1.52 -13.67 6.65
CA SER A 379 2.92 -13.24 6.70
C SER A 379 3.79 -14.08 5.79
N ASP A 380 4.93 -13.56 5.37
CA ASP A 380 6.04 -14.29 4.77
C ASP A 380 6.93 -14.99 5.82
N ASP A 381 6.86 -14.59 7.09
CA ASP A 381 7.52 -15.30 8.20
C ASP A 381 6.57 -16.26 8.93
N VAL A 382 7.01 -17.51 8.99
CA VAL A 382 6.29 -18.59 9.66
C VAL A 382 6.29 -18.43 11.18
N GLU A 383 7.31 -17.83 11.78
CA GLU A 383 7.40 -17.68 13.23
C GLU A 383 6.42 -16.63 13.76
N ILE A 384 6.21 -15.52 13.04
CA ILE A 384 5.10 -14.59 13.33
C ILE A 384 3.74 -15.30 13.28
N VAL A 385 3.47 -16.06 12.22
CA VAL A 385 2.16 -16.74 12.09
C VAL A 385 1.97 -17.79 13.18
N LYS A 386 3.01 -18.55 13.54
CA LYS A 386 2.96 -19.49 14.68
C LYS A 386 2.65 -18.77 15.98
N LYS A 387 3.23 -17.59 16.20
CA LYS A 387 2.98 -16.82 17.42
C LYS A 387 1.55 -16.27 17.48
N GLY A 388 1.00 -15.84 16.35
CA GLY A 388 -0.38 -15.35 16.25
C GLY A 388 -1.45 -16.44 16.25
N CYS A 389 -1.19 -17.57 15.59
CA CYS A 389 -2.20 -18.59 15.28
C CYS A 389 -1.97 -19.93 16.00
N GLY A 390 -0.87 -20.08 16.73
CA GLY A 390 -0.48 -21.35 17.34
C GLY A 390 -0.28 -22.43 16.27
N LYS A 391 -1.12 -23.47 16.31
CA LYS A 391 -1.13 -24.57 15.32
C LYS A 391 -2.15 -24.37 14.19
N SER A 392 -2.94 -23.31 14.23
CA SER A 392 -4.01 -23.02 13.27
C SER A 392 -3.48 -22.24 12.05
N PHE A 393 -2.42 -22.76 11.41
CA PHE A 393 -1.79 -22.12 10.27
C PHE A 393 -1.25 -23.14 9.25
N ALA A 394 -1.08 -22.66 8.02
CA ALA A 394 -0.49 -23.42 6.93
C ALA A 394 0.29 -22.48 5.98
N PRO A 395 1.11 -23.02 5.07
CA PRO A 395 1.50 -22.28 3.86
C PRO A 395 0.25 -21.88 3.06
N PHE A 396 0.28 -20.69 2.46
CA PHE A 396 -0.73 -20.29 1.50
C PHE A 396 -0.61 -21.21 0.27
N PRO A 397 -1.73 -21.74 -0.26
CA PRO A 397 -1.67 -22.66 -1.39
C PRO A 397 -1.11 -21.99 -2.65
N LYS A 398 -0.13 -22.64 -3.28
CA LYS A 398 0.37 -22.20 -4.59
C LYS A 398 -0.72 -22.24 -5.66
N ALA A 399 -0.53 -21.49 -6.73
CA ALA A 399 -1.49 -21.40 -7.84
C ALA A 399 -2.92 -20.99 -7.40
N CYS A 400 -3.02 -20.28 -6.28
CA CYS A 400 -4.30 -19.89 -5.69
C CYS A 400 -4.36 -18.41 -5.39
N PHE A 401 -5.59 -17.94 -5.27
CA PHE A 401 -5.93 -16.62 -4.77
C PHE A 401 -7.10 -16.72 -3.79
N PHE A 402 -7.25 -15.70 -2.96
CA PHE A 402 -8.35 -15.55 -2.02
C PHE A 402 -8.98 -14.18 -2.20
N THR A 403 -10.30 -14.11 -2.23
CA THR A 403 -11.04 -12.85 -2.10
C THR A 403 -12.03 -12.93 -0.95
N SER A 404 -12.32 -11.80 -0.31
CA SER A 404 -13.34 -11.71 0.75
C SER A 404 -14.70 -12.29 0.33
N SER A 405 -15.12 -12.06 -0.91
CA SER A 405 -16.42 -12.52 -1.44
C SER A 405 -16.39 -13.91 -2.05
N GLY A 406 -15.25 -14.36 -2.58
CA GLY A 406 -15.12 -15.60 -3.35
C GLY A 406 -14.39 -16.72 -2.64
N GLY A 407 -13.80 -16.45 -1.47
CA GLY A 407 -12.98 -17.40 -0.73
C GLY A 407 -11.72 -17.82 -1.49
N LEU A 408 -11.13 -18.93 -1.07
CA LEU A 408 -9.94 -19.51 -1.69
C LEU A 408 -10.30 -20.25 -2.99
N ARG A 409 -9.58 -19.96 -4.08
CA ARG A 409 -9.77 -20.57 -5.40
C ARG A 409 -8.42 -20.76 -6.10
N SER A 410 -8.33 -21.76 -6.99
CA SER A 410 -7.18 -21.93 -7.88
C SER A 410 -7.38 -21.11 -9.14
N PHE A 411 -6.34 -20.41 -9.59
CA PHE A 411 -6.35 -19.75 -10.91
C PHE A 411 -5.83 -20.65 -12.03
N GLU A 412 -5.12 -21.74 -11.73
CA GLU A 412 -4.76 -22.78 -12.71
C GLU A 412 -5.94 -23.71 -13.00
N HIS A 413 -6.72 -24.04 -11.97
CA HIS A 413 -7.86 -24.93 -12.04
C HIS A 413 -9.14 -24.23 -11.55
N PRO A 414 -9.63 -23.20 -12.25
CA PRO A 414 -10.72 -22.34 -11.77
C PRO A 414 -12.07 -23.05 -11.61
N MET A 415 -12.23 -24.21 -12.28
CA MET A 415 -13.44 -25.04 -12.26
C MET A 415 -13.37 -26.16 -11.22
N ASN A 416 -12.24 -26.36 -10.55
CA ASN A 416 -12.05 -27.44 -9.59
C ASN A 416 -12.21 -26.92 -8.16
N GLU A 417 -12.66 -27.80 -7.27
CA GLU A 417 -12.74 -27.49 -5.85
C GLU A 417 -11.38 -27.67 -5.17
N LEU A 418 -11.14 -26.88 -4.11
CA LEU A 418 -9.99 -27.03 -3.25
C LEU A 418 -10.41 -27.79 -1.99
N LYS A 419 -9.79 -28.96 -1.77
CA LYS A 419 -10.03 -29.78 -0.59
C LYS A 419 -8.96 -29.54 0.48
N PRO A 420 -9.36 -29.38 1.75
CA PRO A 420 -8.40 -29.32 2.84
C PRO A 420 -7.76 -30.69 3.05
N VAL A 421 -6.44 -30.69 3.24
CA VAL A 421 -5.62 -31.84 3.60
C VAL A 421 -4.97 -31.51 4.95
N PRO A 422 -5.35 -32.22 6.03
CA PRO A 422 -4.78 -32.01 7.35
C PRO A 422 -3.26 -32.12 7.31
N ARG A 423 -2.57 -31.19 7.99
CA ARG A 423 -1.12 -31.20 8.10
C ARG A 423 -0.72 -31.69 9.49
N VAL A 424 0.40 -32.40 9.56
CA VAL A 424 1.06 -32.76 10.82
C VAL A 424 2.43 -32.08 10.90
N ASP A 425 2.79 -31.62 12.09
CA ASP A 425 4.11 -31.06 12.34
C ASP A 425 5.14 -32.17 12.61
N SER A 426 6.40 -31.78 12.83
CA SER A 426 7.50 -32.71 13.14
C SER A 426 7.32 -33.48 14.45
N SER A 427 6.39 -33.06 15.32
CA SER A 427 6.03 -33.77 16.55
C SER A 427 4.86 -34.74 16.36
N GLY A 428 4.33 -34.85 15.14
CA GLY A 428 3.19 -35.71 14.82
C GLY A 428 1.83 -35.12 15.21
N GLN A 429 1.78 -33.82 15.57
CA GLN A 429 0.54 -33.15 15.95
C GLN A 429 -0.12 -32.45 14.76
N VAL A 430 -1.45 -32.50 14.72
CA VAL A 430 -2.23 -31.89 13.63
C VAL A 430 -2.17 -30.36 13.73
N CYS A 431 -1.75 -29.70 12.65
CA CYS A 431 -1.54 -28.25 12.56
C CYS A 431 -2.22 -27.67 11.31
N GLY A 432 -3.46 -27.19 11.45
CA GLY A 432 -4.26 -26.65 10.36
C GLY A 432 -4.37 -27.58 9.15
N SER A 433 -4.78 -27.03 8.01
CA SER A 433 -4.87 -27.78 6.75
C SER A 433 -4.19 -27.03 5.62
N THR A 434 -3.49 -27.78 4.76
CA THR A 434 -3.14 -27.31 3.42
C THR A 434 -4.32 -27.51 2.47
N PHE A 435 -4.35 -26.85 1.32
CA PHE A 435 -5.44 -27.02 0.35
C PHE A 435 -4.87 -27.57 -0.96
N LYS A 436 -5.54 -28.57 -1.53
CA LYS A 436 -5.16 -29.17 -2.81
C LYS A 436 -6.35 -29.19 -3.76
N VAL A 437 -6.06 -29.05 -5.06
CA VAL A 437 -7.07 -29.16 -6.11
C VAL A 437 -7.59 -30.58 -6.17
N ASP A 438 -8.91 -30.74 -6.07
CA ASP A 438 -9.57 -31.99 -6.39
C ASP A 438 -9.76 -32.10 -7.91
N ALA A 439 -9.00 -32.98 -8.54
CA ALA A 439 -9.05 -33.20 -9.98
C ALA A 439 -10.37 -33.84 -10.44
N GLU A 440 -11.10 -34.51 -9.53
CA GLU A 440 -12.28 -35.33 -9.87
C GLU A 440 -13.59 -34.56 -9.77
N THR A 441 -13.66 -33.51 -8.95
CA THR A 441 -14.85 -32.65 -8.82
C THR A 441 -14.71 -31.36 -9.59
N LYS A 442 -15.53 -31.20 -10.63
CA LYS A 442 -15.76 -29.92 -11.30
C LYS A 442 -16.97 -29.25 -10.69
N LYS A 443 -16.88 -27.96 -10.40
CA LYS A 443 -18.05 -27.13 -10.03
C LYS A 443 -19.07 -27.18 -11.15
N GLU A 444 -20.30 -27.58 -10.85
CA GLU A 444 -21.40 -27.52 -11.81
C GLU A 444 -21.69 -26.07 -12.19
N THR A 445 -21.50 -25.71 -13.47
CA THR A 445 -22.03 -24.47 -14.03
C THR A 445 -23.50 -24.68 -14.38
N GLY A 446 -24.37 -24.65 -13.37
CA GLY A 446 -25.81 -24.69 -13.57
C GLY A 446 -26.32 -23.37 -14.14
N MET A 447 -26.31 -23.21 -15.47
CA MET A 447 -27.20 -22.25 -16.14
C MET A 447 -28.58 -22.92 -16.21
N PRO A 448 -29.65 -22.39 -15.57
CA PRO A 448 -30.98 -22.97 -15.76
C PRO A 448 -31.32 -22.81 -17.24
N ARG A 449 -31.50 -23.93 -17.95
CA ARG A 449 -32.07 -23.89 -19.30
C ARG A 449 -33.54 -23.51 -19.19
N VAL A 450 -33.83 -22.22 -19.12
CA VAL A 450 -35.16 -21.71 -19.43
C VAL A 450 -35.35 -21.87 -20.93
N GLY A 451 -36.13 -22.89 -21.31
CA GLY A 451 -36.61 -23.04 -22.68
C GLY A 451 -37.42 -21.81 -23.09
N SER A 452 -37.49 -21.55 -24.39
CA SER A 452 -38.16 -20.41 -25.04
C SER A 452 -39.67 -20.26 -24.77
N ALA A 453 -40.24 -21.07 -23.88
CA ALA A 453 -41.62 -21.01 -23.42
C ALA A 453 -41.79 -20.40 -22.02
N ALA A 454 -40.73 -19.88 -21.39
CA ALA A 454 -40.85 -19.21 -20.10
C ALA A 454 -41.60 -17.88 -20.23
N ASN A 455 -42.88 -17.88 -19.85
CA ASN A 455 -43.76 -16.71 -19.85
C ASN A 455 -43.46 -15.85 -18.60
N TRP A 456 -42.95 -14.64 -18.82
CA TRP A 456 -42.57 -13.70 -17.75
C TRP A 456 -43.73 -12.86 -17.19
N SER A 457 -44.99 -13.17 -17.52
CA SER A 457 -46.14 -12.30 -17.20
C SER A 457 -47.05 -12.75 -16.06
N THR A 458 -46.74 -13.83 -15.33
CA THR A 458 -47.68 -14.39 -14.33
C THR A 458 -47.37 -14.12 -12.85
N ASN A 459 -46.39 -13.28 -12.51
CA ASN A 459 -46.21 -12.87 -11.11
C ASN A 459 -45.93 -11.37 -11.02
N LEU A 460 -47.02 -10.59 -10.91
CA LEU A 460 -47.04 -9.26 -10.28
C LEU A 460 -47.64 -9.42 -8.89
#